data_AF-A0A1V5PQ64-F1
#
_entry.id   AF-A0A1V5PQ64-F1
#
_cell.length_a   1.000
_cell.length_b   1.000
_cell.length_c   1.000
_cell.angle_alpha   90.00
_cell.angle_beta   90.00
_cell.angle_gamma   90.00
#
_symmetry.space_group_name_H-M   'P 1'
#
loop_
_entity.id
_entity.type
_entity.pdbx_description
1 polymer ?
#
loop_
_entity_poly.entity_id
_entity_poly.type
_entity_poly.pdbx_seq_one_letter_code
_entity_poly.pdbx_strand_id
1 'polypeptide(L)'
;MENGITQLTTRDIDKLTRRINDVFWNWRTFAGTDKNELHDATSWRDRMIKALHSVTKPSRRPYAMPVILDVLSHTLTEMEMAYYMLDDAERASGVRTFVNENARLSHEAQALRAQVAMLEKQLGATQAECATWRERALAAAPASVTIPAQTVTVRSKIDKEILRLIAVTGLARSWHVITRIVADGWTEHENGVRNALKRLKETELLTDFTWNGKAQQWKPRAGGGRQLLRLTERGQTWAEMAFRIKAVPCELDELVQKHKGVEHAVGILEAQHWLTANGFEVDVEPQARLYDESDPWGTRAEPDLTATLHGELWPVEVQREVDGRNGDKWRKAVELYGRLMLIVFSEQAREKQVRLLRIETGRWGWPAGTIRVGSLEALEQGVERWTVLER
;
A
#
# COMPACT_ATOMS: atom_id res chain seq x y z
N MET A 1 32.73 -59.47 -33.75
CA MET A 1 31.87 -58.31 -34.00
C MET A 1 31.95 -58.02 -35.48
N GLU A 2 30.87 -58.29 -36.22
CA GLU A 2 30.78 -58.00 -37.65
C GLU A 2 30.83 -56.48 -37.84
N ASN A 3 31.84 -55.99 -38.56
CA ASN A 3 31.90 -54.61 -39.03
C ASN A 3 30.86 -54.43 -40.14
N GLY A 4 29.62 -54.15 -39.76
CA GLY A 4 28.59 -53.70 -40.68
C GLY A 4 29.02 -52.36 -41.28
N ILE A 5 29.52 -52.37 -42.52
CA ILE A 5 29.75 -51.15 -43.29
C ILE A 5 28.37 -50.59 -43.64
N THR A 6 27.85 -49.69 -42.80
CA THR A 6 26.61 -48.97 -43.07
C THR A 6 26.79 -48.16 -44.34
N GLN A 7 26.17 -48.58 -45.44
CA GLN A 7 26.16 -47.78 -46.66
C GLN A 7 25.27 -46.56 -46.43
N LEU A 8 25.85 -45.36 -46.56
CA LEU A 8 25.09 -44.11 -46.58
C LEU A 8 24.02 -44.18 -47.67
N THR A 9 22.75 -44.07 -47.28
CA THR A 9 21.63 -44.06 -48.22
C THR A 9 21.42 -42.64 -48.77
N THR A 10 20.74 -42.53 -49.91
CA THR A 10 20.30 -41.22 -50.45
C THR A 10 19.49 -40.43 -49.41
N ARG A 11 18.68 -41.13 -48.61
CA ARG A 11 17.87 -40.54 -47.54
C ARG A 11 18.71 -39.90 -46.43
N ASP A 12 19.87 -40.49 -46.12
CA ASP A 12 20.79 -39.95 -45.11
C ASP A 12 21.44 -38.66 -45.60
N ILE A 13 21.78 -38.61 -46.89
CA ILE A 13 22.33 -37.43 -47.54
C ILE A 13 21.31 -36.30 -47.61
N ASP A 14 20.07 -36.58 -47.98
CA ASP A 14 19.01 -35.57 -47.99
C ASP A 14 18.70 -35.03 -46.59
N LYS A 15 18.86 -35.85 -45.55
CA LYS A 15 18.72 -35.42 -44.15
C LYS A 15 19.87 -34.49 -43.74
N LEU A 16 21.10 -34.81 -44.14
CA LEU A 16 22.28 -33.99 -43.86
C LEU A 16 22.26 -32.67 -44.64
N THR A 17 21.87 -32.69 -45.92
CA THR A 17 21.69 -31.48 -46.75
C THR A 17 20.67 -30.52 -46.13
N ARG A 18 19.56 -31.03 -45.57
CA ARG A 18 18.60 -30.19 -44.83
C ARG A 18 19.23 -29.52 -43.61
N ARG A 19 19.96 -30.27 -42.78
CA ARG A 19 20.68 -29.70 -41.62
C ARG A 19 21.72 -28.67 -42.02
N ILE A 20 22.45 -28.88 -43.10
CA ILE A 20 23.42 -27.91 -43.64
C ILE A 20 22.71 -26.61 -44.06
N ASN A 21 21.56 -26.72 -44.72
CA ASN A 21 20.76 -25.55 -45.09
C ASN A 21 20.21 -24.80 -43.86
N ASP A 22 19.79 -25.51 -42.81
CA ASP A 22 19.32 -24.88 -41.57
C ASP A 22 20.44 -24.07 -40.91
N VAL A 23 21.66 -24.64 -40.83
CA VAL A 23 22.85 -23.94 -40.31
C VAL A 23 23.21 -22.74 -41.18
N PHE A 24 23.17 -22.88 -42.50
CA PHE A 24 23.40 -21.78 -43.43
C PHE A 24 22.42 -20.62 -43.23
N TRP A 25 21.12 -20.89 -43.03
CA TRP A 25 20.14 -19.84 -42.80
C TRP A 25 20.37 -19.09 -41.49
N ASN A 26 20.78 -19.80 -40.44
CA ASN A 26 21.15 -19.17 -39.17
C ASN A 26 22.41 -18.30 -39.33
N TRP A 27 23.46 -18.80 -40.00
CA TRP A 27 24.67 -18.01 -40.27
C TRP A 27 24.36 -16.79 -41.14
N ARG A 28 23.57 -16.94 -42.20
CA ARG A 28 23.15 -15.82 -43.05
C ARG A 28 22.40 -14.74 -42.26
N THR A 29 21.55 -15.14 -41.31
CA THR A 29 20.83 -14.20 -40.44
C THR A 29 21.79 -13.45 -39.52
N PHE A 30 22.79 -14.15 -38.97
CA PHE A 30 23.84 -13.54 -38.15
C PHE A 30 24.73 -12.57 -38.95
N ALA A 31 25.16 -12.97 -40.15
CA ALA A 31 26.00 -12.15 -41.02
C ALA A 31 25.33 -10.82 -41.43
N GLY A 32 23.99 -10.74 -41.39
CA GLY A 32 23.24 -9.53 -41.67
C GLY A 32 23.52 -8.97 -43.07
N THR A 33 24.26 -7.86 -43.14
CA THR A 33 24.66 -7.19 -44.39
C THR A 33 26.16 -7.30 -44.70
N ASP A 34 26.94 -8.02 -43.90
CA ASP A 34 28.36 -8.23 -44.14
C ASP A 34 28.58 -9.10 -45.37
N LYS A 35 29.18 -8.50 -46.42
CA LYS A 35 29.35 -9.15 -47.72
C LYS A 35 30.37 -10.30 -47.68
N ASN A 36 31.37 -10.25 -46.81
CA ASN A 36 32.39 -11.27 -46.71
C ASN A 36 31.83 -12.50 -45.98
N GLU A 37 31.18 -12.29 -44.84
CA GLU A 37 30.51 -13.35 -44.08
C GLU A 37 29.42 -14.05 -44.90
N LEU A 38 28.63 -13.28 -45.67
CA LEU A 38 27.63 -13.86 -46.57
C LEU A 38 28.26 -14.69 -47.70
N HIS A 39 29.43 -14.29 -48.19
CA HIS A 39 30.19 -15.05 -49.18
C HIS A 39 30.70 -16.36 -48.60
N ASP A 40 31.28 -16.32 -47.40
CA ASP A 40 31.85 -17.47 -46.72
C ASP A 40 30.79 -18.50 -46.33
N ALA A 41 29.66 -18.05 -45.77
CA ALA A 41 28.51 -18.92 -45.47
C ALA A 41 27.98 -19.63 -46.72
N THR A 42 27.92 -18.92 -47.86
CA THR A 42 27.45 -19.50 -49.14
C THR A 42 28.46 -20.49 -49.71
N SER A 43 29.75 -20.13 -49.69
CA SER A 43 30.86 -20.99 -50.12
C SER A 43 30.91 -22.28 -49.30
N TRP A 44 30.78 -22.19 -47.97
CA TRP A 44 30.71 -23.31 -47.06
C TRP A 44 29.56 -24.27 -47.41
N ARG A 45 28.34 -23.73 -47.54
CA ARG A 45 27.14 -24.52 -47.85
C ARG A 45 27.32 -25.31 -49.14
N ASP A 46 27.75 -24.63 -50.20
CA ASP A 46 27.85 -25.23 -51.53
C ASP A 46 28.97 -26.28 -51.60
N ARG A 47 30.11 -26.03 -50.94
CA ARG A 47 31.20 -27.03 -50.83
C ARG A 47 30.73 -28.26 -50.07
N MET A 48 30.05 -28.08 -48.93
CA MET A 48 29.59 -29.18 -48.09
C MET A 48 28.54 -30.04 -48.81
N ILE A 49 27.51 -29.43 -49.41
CA ILE A 49 26.46 -30.15 -50.14
C ILE A 49 27.05 -30.90 -51.35
N LYS A 50 27.94 -30.25 -52.12
CA LYS A 50 28.58 -30.87 -53.30
C LYS A 50 29.46 -32.06 -52.91
N ALA A 51 30.23 -31.93 -51.83
CA ALA A 51 31.06 -33.01 -51.33
C ALA A 51 30.19 -34.16 -50.81
N LEU A 52 29.14 -33.87 -50.04
CA LEU A 52 28.21 -34.86 -49.50
C LEU A 52 27.51 -35.67 -50.61
N HIS A 53 27.00 -35.02 -51.67
CA HIS A 53 26.43 -35.74 -52.81
C HIS A 53 27.47 -36.59 -53.55
N SER A 54 28.74 -36.20 -53.54
CA SER A 54 29.82 -36.96 -54.19
C SER A 54 30.17 -38.24 -53.43
N VAL A 55 29.85 -38.35 -52.14
CA VAL A 55 30.06 -39.56 -51.32
C VAL A 55 29.17 -40.73 -51.76
N THR A 56 28.04 -40.47 -52.44
CA THR A 56 27.16 -41.52 -52.99
C THR A 56 27.85 -42.43 -54.01
N LYS A 57 28.83 -41.90 -54.75
CA LYS A 57 29.53 -42.63 -55.81
C LYS A 57 30.83 -43.21 -55.25
N PRO A 58 31.00 -44.55 -55.16
CA PRO A 58 32.20 -45.16 -54.60
C PRO A 58 33.52 -44.65 -55.21
N SER A 59 33.54 -44.39 -56.52
CA SER A 59 34.70 -43.84 -57.25
C SER A 59 35.06 -42.39 -56.90
N ARG A 60 34.15 -41.63 -56.29
CA ARG A 60 34.36 -40.22 -55.92
C ARG A 60 34.61 -40.02 -54.42
N ARG A 61 34.38 -41.04 -53.59
CA ARG A 61 34.59 -40.99 -52.13
C ARG A 61 36.01 -40.55 -51.73
N PRO A 62 37.09 -41.04 -52.36
CA PRO A 62 38.46 -40.63 -51.98
C PRO A 62 38.72 -39.13 -52.13
N TYR A 63 37.97 -38.45 -53.01
CA TYR A 63 38.09 -37.02 -53.26
C TYR A 63 37.08 -36.19 -52.44
N ALA A 64 35.92 -36.77 -52.11
CA ALA A 64 34.87 -36.08 -51.35
C ALA A 64 35.16 -36.04 -49.85
N MET A 65 35.74 -37.11 -49.28
CA MET A 65 36.00 -37.19 -47.84
C MET A 65 37.00 -36.13 -47.34
N PRO A 66 38.12 -35.85 -48.03
CA PRO A 66 39.03 -34.77 -47.62
C PRO A 66 38.35 -33.39 -47.62
N VAL A 67 37.48 -33.11 -48.60
CA VAL A 67 36.76 -31.83 -48.67
C VAL A 67 35.78 -31.68 -47.50
N ILE A 68 35.07 -32.74 -47.12
CA ILE A 68 34.17 -32.70 -45.97
C ILE A 68 34.97 -32.47 -44.67
N LEU A 69 36.10 -33.17 -44.51
CA LEU A 69 36.95 -33.02 -43.32
C LEU A 69 37.57 -31.62 -43.22
N ASP A 70 38.02 -31.06 -44.34
CA ASP A 70 38.58 -29.71 -44.42
C ASP A 70 37.53 -28.65 -44.03
N VAL A 71 36.34 -28.72 -44.63
CA VAL A 71 35.25 -27.79 -44.32
C VAL A 71 34.80 -27.92 -42.86
N LEU A 72 34.69 -29.14 -42.31
CA LEU A 72 34.34 -29.34 -40.90
C LEU A 72 35.42 -28.82 -39.94
N SER A 73 36.70 -29.04 -40.27
CA SER A 73 37.82 -28.55 -39.44
C SER A 73 37.83 -27.03 -39.38
N HIS A 74 37.63 -26.37 -40.53
CA HIS A 74 37.54 -24.92 -40.60
C HIS A 74 36.36 -24.37 -39.78
N THR A 75 35.17 -24.97 -39.92
CA THR A 75 33.99 -24.57 -39.11
C THR A 75 34.23 -24.71 -37.61
N LEU A 76 34.88 -25.80 -37.17
CA LEU A 76 35.19 -25.98 -35.75
C LEU A 76 36.17 -24.94 -35.22
N THR A 77 37.19 -24.57 -35.99
CA THR A 77 38.14 -23.50 -35.61
C THR A 77 37.46 -22.13 -35.51
N GLU A 78 36.56 -21.80 -36.43
CA GLU A 78 35.80 -20.54 -36.36
C GLU A 78 34.84 -20.51 -35.16
N MET A 79 34.16 -21.63 -34.87
CA MET A 79 33.30 -21.74 -33.68
C MET A 79 34.09 -21.59 -32.38
N GLU A 80 35.30 -22.15 -32.33
CA GLU A 80 36.20 -22.01 -31.19
C GLU A 80 36.64 -20.55 -31.00
N MET A 81 37.05 -19.86 -32.07
CA MET A 81 37.38 -18.43 -32.01
C MET A 81 36.20 -17.56 -31.58
N ALA A 82 35.01 -17.80 -32.13
CA ALA A 82 33.79 -17.07 -31.77
C ALA A 82 33.43 -17.27 -30.30
N TYR A 83 33.60 -18.49 -29.77
CA TYR A 83 33.41 -18.79 -28.35
C TYR A 83 34.37 -17.99 -27.46
N TYR A 84 35.66 -17.91 -27.82
CA TYR A 84 36.63 -17.10 -27.08
C TYR A 84 36.29 -15.60 -27.12
N MET A 85 35.83 -15.07 -28.26
CA MET A 85 35.43 -13.66 -28.35
C MET A 85 34.17 -13.32 -27.55
N LEU A 86 33.22 -14.26 -27.44
CA LEU A 86 31.99 -14.08 -26.65
C LEU A 86 32.26 -14.10 -25.14
N ASP A 87 33.14 -15.00 -24.66
CA ASP A 87 33.53 -15.07 -23.23
C ASP A 87 34.28 -13.79 -22.79
N ASP A 88 35.12 -13.23 -23.66
CA ASP A 88 35.79 -11.95 -23.39
C ASP A 88 34.83 -10.74 -23.40
N ALA A 89 33.83 -10.73 -24.29
CA ALA A 89 32.83 -9.66 -24.38
C ALA A 89 31.84 -9.65 -23.20
N GLU A 90 31.42 -10.83 -22.71
CA GLU A 90 30.59 -10.95 -21.50
C GLU A 90 31.33 -10.47 -20.24
N ARG A 91 32.61 -10.84 -20.10
CA ARG A 91 33.44 -10.41 -18.96
C ARG A 91 33.75 -8.92 -18.97
N ALA A 92 33.95 -8.32 -20.14
CA ALA A 92 34.29 -6.90 -20.27
C ALA A 92 33.09 -5.95 -20.06
N SER A 93 31.89 -6.34 -20.50
CA SER A 93 30.71 -5.46 -20.49
C SER A 93 29.81 -5.58 -19.25
N GLY A 94 29.65 -6.79 -18.70
CA GLY A 94 28.76 -7.05 -17.56
C GLY A 94 29.38 -6.69 -16.20
N VAL A 95 30.63 -7.08 -15.94
CA VAL A 95 31.21 -6.98 -14.59
C VAL A 95 31.43 -5.53 -14.16
N ARG A 96 31.88 -4.65 -15.06
CA ARG A 96 32.16 -3.23 -14.72
C ARG A 96 30.89 -2.41 -14.52
N THR A 97 29.83 -2.68 -15.27
CA THR A 97 28.55 -1.97 -15.17
C THR A 97 27.80 -2.36 -13.91
N PHE A 98 27.73 -3.65 -13.57
CA PHE A 98 27.11 -4.11 -12.33
C PHE A 98 27.89 -3.70 -11.07
N VAL A 99 29.22 -3.69 -11.10
CA VAL A 99 30.02 -3.24 -9.94
C VAL A 99 29.80 -1.75 -9.66
N ASN A 100 29.77 -0.91 -10.70
CA ASN A 100 29.51 0.52 -10.54
C ASN A 100 28.09 0.80 -10.05
N GLU A 101 27.10 0.10 -10.60
CA GLU A 101 25.71 0.27 -10.18
C GLU A 101 25.47 -0.25 -8.75
N ASN A 102 26.07 -1.37 -8.38
CA ASN A 102 25.97 -1.90 -7.03
C ASN A 102 26.67 -1.00 -6.00
N ALA A 103 27.80 -0.38 -6.37
CA ALA A 103 28.45 0.63 -5.55
C ALA A 103 27.56 1.87 -5.37
N ARG A 104 26.93 2.36 -6.45
CA ARG A 104 25.98 3.48 -6.42
C ARG A 104 24.79 3.19 -5.50
N LEU A 105 24.12 2.05 -5.69
CA LEU A 105 22.98 1.62 -4.88
C LEU A 105 23.38 1.39 -3.42
N SER A 106 24.57 0.86 -3.16
CA SER A 106 25.09 0.69 -1.80
C SER A 106 25.30 2.04 -1.10
N HIS A 107 25.84 3.03 -1.79
CA HIS A 107 25.96 4.39 -1.26
C HIS A 107 24.61 5.05 -1.02
N GLU A 108 23.65 4.89 -1.94
CA GLU A 108 22.29 5.40 -1.80
C GLU A 108 21.56 4.76 -0.60
N ALA A 109 21.67 3.43 -0.45
CA ALA A 109 21.12 2.72 0.69
C ALA A 109 21.75 3.14 2.03
N GLN A 110 23.07 3.40 2.05
CA GLN A 110 23.75 3.93 3.24
C GLN A 110 23.28 5.35 3.57
N ALA A 111 23.13 6.22 2.56
CA ALA A 111 22.65 7.58 2.76
C ALA A 111 21.21 7.60 3.29
N LEU A 112 20.31 6.77 2.73
CA LEU A 112 18.94 6.62 3.22
C LEU A 112 18.89 6.10 4.65
N ARG A 113 19.70 5.08 4.99
CA ARG A 113 19.79 4.59 6.38
C ARG A 113 20.25 5.67 7.35
N ALA A 114 21.22 6.49 6.96
CA ALA A 114 21.68 7.61 7.77
C ALA A 114 20.59 8.68 7.95
N GLN A 115 19.80 8.96 6.91
CA GLN A 115 18.66 9.87 6.99
C GLN A 115 17.56 9.34 7.90
N VAL A 116 17.19 8.06 7.79
CA VAL A 116 16.21 7.43 8.67
C VAL A 116 16.66 7.52 10.13
N ALA A 117 17.91 7.15 10.43
CA ALA A 117 18.44 7.24 11.80
C ALA A 117 18.43 8.67 12.36
N MET A 118 18.70 9.67 11.50
CA MET A 118 18.63 11.07 11.88
C MET A 118 17.19 11.53 12.17
N LEU A 119 16.22 11.15 11.32
CA LEU A 119 14.81 11.46 11.51
C LEU A 119 14.25 10.78 12.76
N GLU A 120 14.60 9.52 13.01
CA GLU A 120 14.23 8.80 14.23
C GLU A 120 14.76 9.51 15.48
N LYS A 121 16.02 9.98 15.44
CA LYS A 121 16.61 10.77 16.53
C LYS A 121 15.89 12.11 16.73
N GLN A 122 15.55 12.81 15.66
CA GLN A 122 14.80 14.08 15.72
C GLN A 122 13.38 13.87 16.25
N LEU A 123 12.70 12.80 15.83
CA LEU A 123 11.39 12.42 16.34
C LEU A 123 11.46 12.13 17.85
N GLY A 124 12.46 11.33 18.29
CA GLY A 124 12.66 11.03 19.70
C GLY A 124 12.95 12.30 20.54
N ALA A 125 13.78 13.21 20.04
CA ALA A 125 14.05 14.48 20.70
C ALA A 125 12.79 15.35 20.82
N THR A 126 12.01 15.46 19.74
CA THR A 126 10.76 16.22 19.71
C THR A 126 9.71 15.63 20.67
N GLN A 127 9.61 14.31 20.72
CA GLN A 127 8.72 13.60 21.65
C GLN A 127 9.12 13.85 23.11
N ALA A 128 10.41 13.78 23.44
CA ALA A 128 10.92 14.08 24.78
C ALA A 128 10.68 15.55 25.17
N GLU A 129 10.87 16.48 24.24
CA GLU A 129 10.59 17.89 24.48
C GLU A 129 9.09 18.14 24.74
N CYS A 130 8.21 17.54 23.91
CA CYS A 130 6.77 17.58 24.12
C CYS A 130 6.36 17.00 25.48
N ALA A 131 6.92 15.86 25.89
CA ALA A 131 6.65 15.28 27.21
C ALA A 131 7.06 16.25 28.34
N THR A 132 8.23 16.85 28.22
CA THR A 132 8.74 17.86 29.18
C THR A 132 7.81 19.08 29.27
N TRP A 133 7.35 19.60 28.12
CA TRP A 133 6.39 20.70 28.08
C TRP A 133 5.05 20.34 28.72
N ARG A 134 4.54 19.12 28.50
CA ARG A 134 3.30 18.63 29.14
C ARG A 134 3.46 18.55 30.65
N GLU A 135 4.56 17.98 31.16
CA GLU A 135 4.83 17.91 32.59
C GLU A 135 4.90 19.31 33.23
N ARG A 136 5.59 20.24 32.58
CA ARG A 136 5.65 21.65 33.04
C ARG A 136 4.27 22.28 33.06
N ALA A 137 3.46 22.08 32.02
CA ALA A 137 2.09 22.61 31.96
C ALA A 137 1.22 22.05 33.10
N LEU A 138 1.31 20.76 33.39
CA LEU A 138 0.58 20.14 34.51
C LEU A 138 1.04 20.61 35.88
N ALA A 139 2.35 20.84 36.05
CA ALA A 139 2.91 21.39 37.28
C ALA A 139 2.52 22.85 37.50
N ALA A 140 2.47 23.64 36.42
CA ALA A 140 2.06 25.05 36.45
C ALA A 140 0.53 25.22 36.58
N ALA A 141 -0.25 24.23 36.14
CA ALA A 141 -1.71 24.29 36.21
C ALA A 141 -2.19 24.38 37.67
N PRO A 142 -2.94 25.42 38.04
CA PRO A 142 -3.43 25.58 39.41
C PRO A 142 -4.34 24.41 39.80
N ALA A 143 -4.32 24.05 41.09
CA ALA A 143 -5.25 23.04 41.61
C ALA A 143 -6.68 23.56 41.70
N SER A 144 -6.86 24.88 41.89
CA SER A 144 -8.16 25.52 42.02
C SER A 144 -8.24 26.69 41.04
N VAL A 145 -9.33 26.73 40.28
CA VAL A 145 -9.64 27.81 39.33
C VAL A 145 -10.98 28.40 39.71
N THR A 146 -11.03 29.73 39.79
CA THR A 146 -12.28 30.47 39.94
C THR A 146 -12.89 30.67 38.57
N ILE A 147 -13.94 29.90 38.27
CA ILE A 147 -14.80 30.11 37.11
C ILE A 147 -16.02 30.94 37.55
N PRO A 148 -16.79 31.53 36.63
CA PRO A 148 -17.95 32.34 37.01
C PRO A 148 -18.86 31.59 38.00
N ALA A 149 -19.15 32.24 39.13
CA ALA A 149 -19.97 31.75 40.25
C ALA A 149 -19.41 30.60 41.12
N GLN A 150 -18.24 30.01 40.85
CA GLN A 150 -17.72 28.91 41.69
C GLN A 150 -16.21 28.67 41.58
N THR A 151 -15.60 28.20 42.67
CA THR A 151 -14.21 27.70 42.65
C THR A 151 -14.22 26.19 42.41
N VAL A 152 -13.58 25.75 41.34
CA VAL A 152 -13.45 24.32 40.99
C VAL A 152 -12.05 23.86 41.33
N THR A 153 -11.95 22.75 42.06
CA THR A 153 -10.66 22.18 42.49
C THR A 153 -10.42 20.82 41.83
N VAL A 154 -9.34 20.69 41.08
CA VAL A 154 -8.85 19.44 40.46
C VAL A 154 -7.40 19.21 40.92
N ARG A 155 -7.21 18.25 41.83
CA ARG A 155 -5.89 17.98 42.45
C ARG A 155 -5.10 16.86 41.75
N SER A 156 -5.82 15.86 41.22
CA SER A 156 -5.21 14.69 40.59
C SER A 156 -4.52 15.06 39.28
N LYS A 157 -3.26 14.65 39.10
CA LYS A 157 -2.53 14.87 37.84
C LYS A 157 -3.23 14.20 36.65
N ILE A 158 -3.76 12.99 36.84
CA ILE A 158 -4.51 12.26 35.80
C ILE A 158 -5.76 13.04 35.40
N ASP A 159 -6.48 13.59 36.38
CA ASP A 159 -7.73 14.32 36.13
C ASP A 159 -7.43 15.61 35.33
N LYS A 160 -6.36 16.32 35.71
CA LYS A 160 -5.86 17.50 34.96
C LYS A 160 -5.46 17.13 33.54
N GLU A 161 -4.73 16.03 33.36
CA GLU A 161 -4.25 15.61 32.05
C GLU A 161 -5.39 15.16 31.13
N ILE A 162 -6.41 14.45 31.64
CA ILE A 162 -7.60 14.12 30.87
C ILE A 162 -8.29 15.40 30.36
N LEU A 163 -8.49 16.39 31.23
CA LEU A 163 -9.10 17.66 30.85
C LEU A 163 -8.25 18.39 29.81
N ARG A 164 -6.92 18.42 29.98
CA ARG A 164 -6.00 19.03 29.02
C ARG A 164 -6.06 18.34 27.67
N LEU A 165 -6.01 17.00 27.66
CA LEU A 165 -6.03 16.19 26.45
C LEU A 165 -7.30 16.47 25.65
N ILE A 166 -8.47 16.34 26.28
CA ILE A 166 -9.76 16.59 25.63
C ILE A 166 -9.86 18.05 25.17
N ALA A 167 -9.38 19.02 25.97
CA ALA A 167 -9.44 20.43 25.59
C ALA A 167 -8.54 20.77 24.40
N VAL A 168 -7.35 20.17 24.29
CA VAL A 168 -6.41 20.47 23.20
C VAL A 168 -6.76 19.72 21.91
N THR A 169 -7.40 18.55 22.00
CA THR A 169 -7.65 17.70 20.82
C THR A 169 -9.12 17.55 20.45
N GLY A 170 -10.06 17.97 21.29
CA GLY A 170 -11.48 17.73 21.09
C GLY A 170 -11.90 16.26 21.22
N LEU A 171 -11.02 15.38 21.74
CA LEU A 171 -11.19 13.92 21.68
C LEU A 171 -12.38 13.47 22.54
N ALA A 172 -13.40 12.89 21.89
CA ALA A 172 -14.63 12.45 22.53
C ALA A 172 -14.59 10.95 22.90
N ARG A 173 -13.80 10.16 22.18
CA ARG A 173 -13.80 8.69 22.30
C ARG A 173 -13.03 8.24 23.55
N SER A 174 -13.76 7.77 24.58
CA SER A 174 -13.17 7.42 25.88
C SER A 174 -12.05 6.38 25.82
N TRP A 175 -12.12 5.41 24.92
CA TRP A 175 -11.08 4.38 24.77
C TRP A 175 -9.77 4.97 24.22
N HIS A 176 -9.85 5.98 23.34
CA HIS A 176 -8.66 6.70 22.87
C HIS A 176 -8.08 7.60 23.95
N VAL A 177 -8.92 8.24 24.77
CA VAL A 177 -8.46 8.97 25.97
C VAL A 177 -7.71 8.01 26.91
N ILE A 178 -8.29 6.85 27.22
CA ILE A 178 -7.67 5.84 28.09
C ILE A 178 -6.34 5.37 27.51
N THR A 179 -6.33 4.95 26.24
CA THR A 179 -5.13 4.45 25.56
C THR A 179 -4.03 5.50 25.57
N ARG A 180 -4.35 6.78 25.31
CA ARG A 180 -3.37 7.86 25.29
C ARG A 180 -2.79 8.16 26.66
N ILE A 181 -3.62 8.20 27.69
CA ILE A 181 -3.17 8.47 29.07
C ILE A 181 -2.26 7.36 29.59
N VAL A 182 -2.58 6.09 29.28
CA VAL A 182 -1.75 4.93 29.63
C VAL A 182 -0.45 4.93 28.83
N ALA A 183 -0.50 5.16 27.51
CA ALA A 183 0.68 5.21 26.66
C ALA A 183 1.65 6.35 27.04
N ASP A 184 1.11 7.48 27.53
CA ASP A 184 1.92 8.61 28.04
C ASP A 184 2.47 8.35 29.46
N GLY A 185 2.20 7.19 30.08
CA GLY A 185 2.82 6.77 31.35
C GLY A 185 2.20 7.38 32.61
N TRP A 186 1.04 8.03 32.53
CA TRP A 186 0.39 8.66 33.69
C TRP A 186 -0.19 7.67 34.70
N THR A 187 -0.44 6.43 34.27
CA THR A 187 -0.90 5.31 35.09
C THR A 187 -0.57 3.99 34.40
N GLU A 188 -0.25 2.96 35.18
CA GLU A 188 0.02 1.61 34.67
C GLU A 188 -1.26 0.86 34.25
N HIS A 189 -2.41 1.30 34.77
CA HIS A 189 -3.68 0.59 34.60
C HIS A 189 -4.78 1.50 34.07
N GLU A 190 -5.52 0.99 33.08
CA GLU A 190 -6.70 1.66 32.50
C GLU A 190 -7.78 1.98 33.55
N ASN A 191 -7.88 1.15 34.61
CA ASN A 191 -8.85 1.37 35.69
C ASN A 191 -8.60 2.69 36.44
N GLY A 192 -7.34 3.13 36.54
CA GLY A 192 -7.01 4.45 37.09
C GLY A 192 -7.64 5.58 36.26
N VAL A 193 -7.58 5.46 34.93
CA VAL A 193 -8.19 6.44 34.01
C VAL A 193 -9.72 6.37 34.05
N ARG A 194 -10.31 5.18 34.07
CA ARG A 194 -11.78 5.01 34.20
C ARG A 194 -12.31 5.66 35.47
N ASN A 195 -11.62 5.48 36.60
CA ASN A 195 -11.98 6.13 37.86
C ASN A 195 -11.83 7.65 37.78
N ALA A 196 -10.81 8.17 37.10
CA ALA A 196 -10.64 9.60 36.87
C ALA A 196 -11.76 10.18 36.00
N LEU A 197 -12.14 9.51 34.90
CA LEU A 197 -13.27 9.89 34.07
C LEU A 197 -14.58 9.93 34.87
N LYS A 198 -14.82 8.93 35.72
CA LYS A 198 -15.99 8.91 36.61
C LYS A 198 -15.99 10.11 37.56
N ARG A 199 -14.89 10.40 38.25
CA ARG A 199 -14.78 11.57 39.14
C ARG A 199 -15.02 12.88 38.40
N LEU A 200 -14.42 13.04 37.21
CA LEU A 200 -14.58 14.25 36.40
C LEU A 200 -16.04 14.48 35.98
N LYS A 201 -16.79 13.40 35.72
CA LYS A 201 -18.24 13.47 35.48
C LYS A 201 -19.03 13.84 36.74
N GLU A 202 -18.70 13.25 37.88
CA GLU A 202 -19.33 13.58 39.18
C GLU A 202 -19.08 15.05 39.57
N THR A 203 -17.95 15.62 39.16
CA THR A 203 -17.64 17.06 39.33
C THR A 203 -18.19 17.96 38.22
N GLU A 204 -18.96 17.42 37.28
CA GLU A 204 -19.57 18.13 36.15
C GLU A 204 -18.57 18.85 35.23
N LEU A 205 -17.33 18.34 35.15
CA LEU A 205 -16.31 18.84 34.21
C LEU A 205 -16.34 18.07 32.89
N LEU A 206 -16.80 16.81 32.94
CA LEU A 206 -17.11 16.00 31.78
C LEU A 206 -18.57 15.57 31.82
N THR A 207 -19.12 15.31 30.64
CA THR A 207 -20.43 14.68 30.49
C THR A 207 -20.38 13.65 29.37
N ASP A 208 -21.43 12.83 29.26
CA ASP A 208 -21.61 11.98 28.09
C ASP A 208 -21.96 12.83 26.88
N PHE A 209 -21.43 12.49 25.72
CA PHE A 209 -21.84 13.14 24.48
C PHE A 209 -23.33 12.88 24.24
N THR A 210 -24.11 13.95 24.14
CA THR A 210 -25.56 13.88 23.91
C THR A 210 -25.91 14.27 22.50
N TRP A 211 -26.79 13.50 21.86
CA TRP A 211 -27.38 13.80 20.58
C TRP A 211 -28.89 13.60 20.65
N ASN A 212 -29.67 14.54 20.13
CA ASN A 212 -31.14 14.53 20.21
C ASN A 212 -31.66 14.30 21.64
N GLY A 213 -31.03 14.96 22.62
CA GLY A 213 -31.41 14.88 24.04
C GLY A 213 -31.08 13.56 24.75
N LYS A 214 -30.34 12.64 24.11
CA LYS A 214 -29.97 11.34 24.69
C LYS A 214 -28.45 11.15 24.70
N ALA A 215 -27.94 10.60 25.79
CA ALA A 215 -26.54 10.17 25.88
C ALA A 215 -26.26 9.06 24.85
N GLN A 216 -25.14 9.20 24.16
CA GLN A 216 -24.75 8.33 23.06
C GLN A 216 -23.57 7.46 23.45
N GLN A 217 -23.50 6.28 22.83
CA GLN A 217 -22.42 5.33 23.03
C GLN A 217 -22.06 4.72 21.68
N TRP A 218 -20.79 4.37 21.53
CA TRP A 218 -20.31 3.62 20.37
C TRP A 218 -20.54 2.12 20.59
N LYS A 219 -21.31 1.49 19.72
CA LYS A 219 -21.67 0.06 19.81
C LYS A 219 -21.34 -0.66 18.50
N PRO A 220 -20.05 -0.92 18.21
CA PRO A 220 -19.66 -1.58 16.97
C PRO A 220 -20.06 -3.07 16.94
N ARG A 221 -20.33 -3.68 18.10
CA ARG A 221 -20.66 -5.11 18.26
C ARG A 221 -21.83 -5.29 19.24
N ALA A 222 -22.46 -6.46 19.22
CA ALA A 222 -23.43 -6.86 20.24
C ALA A 222 -22.73 -6.95 21.61
N GLY A 223 -23.05 -6.04 22.54
CA GLY A 223 -22.39 -5.94 23.85
C GLY A 223 -22.47 -4.54 24.48
N GLY A 224 -21.69 -4.33 25.53
CA GLY A 224 -21.59 -3.04 26.23
C GLY A 224 -21.04 -1.93 25.33
N GLY A 225 -21.71 -0.79 25.32
CA GLY A 225 -21.29 0.37 24.52
C GLY A 225 -20.07 1.07 25.10
N ARG A 226 -19.20 1.57 24.23
CA ARG A 226 -18.07 2.43 24.62
C ARG A 226 -18.56 3.86 24.79
N GLN A 227 -18.08 4.51 25.83
CA GLN A 227 -18.53 5.85 26.20
C GLN A 227 -17.98 6.92 25.26
N LEU A 228 -18.82 7.89 24.93
CA LEU A 228 -18.45 9.12 24.24
C LEU A 228 -18.54 10.28 25.23
N LEU A 229 -17.53 11.13 25.27
CA LEU A 229 -17.31 12.16 26.27
C LEU A 229 -17.42 13.54 25.63
N ARG A 230 -17.74 14.54 26.46
CA ARG A 230 -17.69 15.95 26.11
C ARG A 230 -17.24 16.76 27.32
N LEU A 231 -16.43 17.80 27.11
CA LEU A 231 -16.25 18.84 28.11
C LEU A 231 -17.57 19.58 28.31
N THR A 232 -17.97 19.78 29.56
CA THR A 232 -19.01 20.76 29.87
C THR A 232 -18.46 22.17 29.69
N GLU A 233 -19.32 23.18 29.63
CA GLU A 233 -18.87 24.60 29.64
C GLU A 233 -17.98 24.88 30.86
N ARG A 234 -18.32 24.29 32.01
CA ARG A 234 -17.54 24.32 33.24
C ARG A 234 -16.14 23.70 33.06
N GLY A 235 -16.07 22.51 32.47
CA GLY A 235 -14.82 21.80 32.21
C GLY A 235 -13.94 22.51 31.18
N GLN A 236 -14.55 23.06 30.13
CA GLN A 236 -13.88 23.89 29.13
C GLN A 236 -13.25 25.12 29.79
N THR A 237 -14.06 25.91 30.51
CA THR A 237 -13.58 27.14 31.19
C THR A 237 -12.45 26.81 32.17
N TRP A 238 -12.58 25.71 32.91
CA TRP A 238 -11.54 25.26 33.82
C TRP A 238 -10.23 24.95 33.08
N ALA A 239 -10.28 24.19 31.97
CA ALA A 239 -9.11 23.81 31.21
C ALA A 239 -8.43 25.02 30.54
N GLU A 240 -9.22 25.92 29.96
CA GLU A 240 -8.73 27.14 29.33
C GLU A 240 -7.99 28.04 30.33
N MET A 241 -8.56 28.23 31.52
CA MET A 241 -7.93 29.01 32.59
C MET A 241 -6.71 28.30 33.20
N ALA A 242 -6.80 26.99 33.45
CA ALA A 242 -5.74 26.23 34.09
C ALA A 242 -4.48 26.12 33.22
N PHE A 243 -4.66 25.93 31.90
CA PHE A 243 -3.57 25.69 30.96
C PHE A 243 -3.26 26.90 30.06
N ARG A 244 -4.05 27.98 30.14
CA ARG A 244 -3.94 29.16 29.27
C ARG A 244 -4.02 28.79 27.80
N ILE A 245 -4.98 27.94 27.48
CA ILE A 245 -5.27 27.47 26.12
C ILE A 245 -6.67 27.91 25.71
N LYS A 246 -6.99 27.80 24.42
CA LYS A 246 -8.37 27.80 23.92
C LYS A 246 -8.77 26.35 23.67
N ALA A 247 -9.91 25.91 24.18
CA ALA A 247 -10.34 24.55 23.95
C ALA A 247 -10.79 24.37 22.49
N VAL A 248 -10.40 23.24 21.90
CA VAL A 248 -10.85 22.78 20.59
C VAL A 248 -12.27 22.21 20.73
N PRO A 249 -13.17 22.47 19.77
CA PRO A 249 -14.49 21.85 19.74
C PRO A 249 -14.43 20.32 19.80
N CYS A 250 -15.50 19.69 20.28
CA CYS A 250 -15.61 18.24 20.30
C CYS A 250 -15.53 17.69 18.86
N GLU A 251 -14.72 16.66 18.62
CA GLU A 251 -14.53 16.03 17.29
C GLU A 251 -15.85 15.52 16.68
N LEU A 252 -16.90 15.34 17.49
CA LEU A 252 -18.21 14.87 17.05
C LEU A 252 -19.21 16.01 16.74
N ASP A 253 -18.96 17.26 17.15
CA ASP A 253 -19.98 18.31 17.06
C ASP A 253 -20.40 18.60 15.60
N GLU A 254 -19.43 18.72 14.69
CA GLU A 254 -19.68 19.00 13.27
C GLU A 254 -19.94 17.73 12.46
N LEU A 255 -19.18 16.65 12.73
CA LEU A 255 -19.32 15.39 11.99
C LEU A 255 -20.69 14.75 12.15
N VAL A 256 -21.29 14.80 13.35
CA VAL A 256 -22.62 14.21 13.58
C VAL A 256 -23.70 14.98 12.81
N GLN A 257 -23.56 16.30 12.66
CA GLN A 257 -24.46 17.11 11.84
C GLN A 257 -24.32 16.75 10.36
N LYS A 258 -23.08 16.69 9.86
CA LYS A 258 -22.76 16.40 8.46
C LYS A 258 -23.25 15.01 8.04
N HIS A 259 -22.93 13.98 8.83
CA HIS A 259 -23.23 12.58 8.51
C HIS A 259 -24.56 12.09 9.11
N LYS A 260 -25.32 12.97 9.78
CA LYS A 260 -26.66 12.72 10.33
C LYS A 260 -26.76 11.51 11.27
N GLY A 261 -25.67 11.16 11.95
CA GLY A 261 -25.65 9.99 12.83
C GLY A 261 -24.36 9.85 13.63
N VAL A 262 -24.50 9.61 14.94
CA VAL A 262 -23.36 9.45 15.86
C VAL A 262 -22.57 8.20 15.56
N GLU A 263 -23.23 7.08 15.29
CA GLU A 263 -22.54 5.84 14.93
C GLU A 263 -21.71 6.00 13.65
N HIS A 264 -22.24 6.66 12.63
CA HIS A 264 -21.50 6.89 11.38
C HIS A 264 -20.33 7.84 11.59
N ALA A 265 -20.52 8.96 12.29
CA ALA A 265 -19.46 9.90 12.62
C ALA A 265 -18.32 9.26 13.42
N VAL A 266 -18.65 8.44 14.43
CA VAL A 266 -17.63 7.69 15.18
C VAL A 266 -16.93 6.67 14.28
N GLY A 267 -17.67 5.97 13.43
CA GLY A 267 -17.07 5.05 12.45
C GLY A 267 -16.07 5.73 11.51
N ILE A 268 -16.36 6.95 11.06
CA ILE A 268 -15.47 7.77 10.23
C ILE A 268 -14.19 8.13 10.99
N LEU A 269 -14.31 8.57 12.24
CA LEU A 269 -13.15 8.90 13.09
C LEU A 269 -12.31 7.66 13.44
N GLU A 270 -12.93 6.49 13.60
CA GLU A 270 -12.20 5.22 13.77
C GLU A 270 -11.49 4.83 12.49
N ALA A 271 -12.15 4.94 11.33
CA ALA A 271 -11.52 4.68 10.03
C ALA A 271 -10.32 5.61 9.81
N GLN A 272 -10.47 6.90 10.08
CA GLN A 272 -9.38 7.87 10.03
C GLN A 272 -8.21 7.45 10.92
N HIS A 273 -8.50 7.11 12.18
CA HIS A 273 -7.47 6.71 13.14
C HIS A 273 -6.66 5.51 12.63
N TRP A 274 -7.34 4.45 12.20
CA TRP A 274 -6.68 3.23 11.75
C TRP A 274 -5.97 3.40 10.40
N LEU A 275 -6.54 4.14 9.46
CA LEU A 275 -5.87 4.42 8.18
C LEU A 275 -4.60 5.25 8.41
N THR A 276 -4.67 6.28 9.26
CA THR A 276 -3.49 7.10 9.61
C THR A 276 -2.41 6.24 10.29
N ALA A 277 -2.81 5.34 11.19
CA ALA A 277 -1.88 4.42 11.86
C ALA A 277 -1.18 3.47 10.87
N ASN A 278 -1.79 3.19 9.72
CA ASN A 278 -1.22 2.36 8.65
C ASN A 278 -0.58 3.20 7.51
N GLY A 279 -0.20 4.45 7.80
CA GLY A 279 0.59 5.28 6.89
C GLY A 279 -0.20 6.00 5.79
N PHE A 280 -1.54 6.00 5.86
CA PHE A 280 -2.34 6.82 4.95
C PHE A 280 -2.39 8.27 5.44
N GLU A 281 -2.33 9.21 4.51
CA GLU A 281 -2.75 10.59 4.75
C GLU A 281 -4.28 10.67 4.57
N VAL A 282 -4.99 11.04 5.63
CA VAL A 282 -6.47 11.00 5.63
C VAL A 282 -7.06 12.40 5.73
N ASP A 283 -7.95 12.72 4.80
CA ASP A 283 -8.83 13.89 4.85
C ASP A 283 -10.27 13.44 5.18
N VAL A 284 -10.76 13.88 6.34
CA VAL A 284 -12.13 13.58 6.84
C VAL A 284 -13.18 14.56 6.34
N GLU A 285 -12.78 15.63 5.65
CA GLU A 285 -13.69 16.60 5.03
C GLU A 285 -13.42 16.80 3.54
N PRO A 286 -13.40 15.70 2.75
CA PRO A 286 -13.13 15.82 1.33
C PRO A 286 -14.21 16.63 0.63
N GLN A 287 -13.79 17.47 -0.31
CA GLN A 287 -14.70 18.16 -1.20
C GLN A 287 -15.38 17.16 -2.15
N ALA A 288 -16.63 17.46 -2.53
CA ALA A 288 -17.32 16.68 -3.53
C ALA A 288 -16.55 16.75 -4.86
N ARG A 289 -16.28 15.58 -5.45
CA ARG A 289 -15.63 15.51 -6.76
C ARG A 289 -16.69 15.43 -7.84
N LEU A 290 -16.74 16.45 -8.68
CA LEU A 290 -17.64 16.54 -9.83
C LEU A 290 -17.10 15.69 -10.98
N TYR A 291 -18.00 15.09 -11.76
CA TYR A 291 -17.66 14.43 -13.02
C TYR A 291 -17.27 15.45 -14.10
N ASP A 292 -17.96 16.58 -14.09
CA ASP A 292 -17.72 17.71 -14.97
C ASP A 292 -17.64 18.99 -14.11
N GLU A 293 -16.48 19.64 -14.09
CA GLU A 293 -16.30 20.88 -13.34
C GLU A 293 -17.16 22.04 -13.88
N SER A 294 -17.63 21.94 -15.13
CA SER A 294 -18.52 22.92 -15.74
C SER A 294 -19.99 22.72 -15.39
N ASP A 295 -20.35 21.56 -14.82
CA ASP A 295 -21.70 21.28 -14.29
C ASP A 295 -21.64 21.05 -12.77
N PRO A 296 -21.75 22.13 -11.95
CA PRO A 296 -21.69 22.02 -10.50
C PRO A 296 -22.87 21.25 -9.88
N TRP A 297 -23.93 20.99 -10.67
CA TRP A 297 -25.10 20.22 -10.25
C TRP A 297 -25.12 18.81 -10.86
N GLY A 298 -24.09 18.45 -11.62
CA GLY A 298 -23.95 17.19 -12.31
C GLY A 298 -23.62 16.01 -11.40
N THR A 299 -23.28 14.88 -12.01
CA THR A 299 -22.89 13.67 -11.28
C THR A 299 -21.66 13.95 -10.42
N ARG A 300 -21.72 13.59 -9.14
CA ARG A 300 -20.63 13.81 -8.19
C ARG A 300 -20.44 12.63 -7.23
N ALA A 301 -19.22 12.48 -6.74
CA ALA A 301 -18.89 11.57 -5.66
C ALA A 301 -18.58 12.37 -4.39
N GLU A 302 -19.26 12.00 -3.31
CA GLU A 302 -19.12 12.57 -1.97
C GLU A 302 -18.69 11.44 -1.03
N PRO A 303 -17.37 11.13 -1.01
CA PRO A 303 -16.85 10.13 -0.09
C PRO A 303 -16.97 10.62 1.36
N ASP A 304 -17.06 9.69 2.31
CA ASP A 304 -17.08 10.05 3.73
C ASP A 304 -15.72 10.62 4.17
N LEU A 305 -14.64 10.05 3.64
CA LEU A 305 -13.26 10.52 3.81
C LEU A 305 -12.43 10.13 2.58
N THR A 306 -11.26 10.74 2.41
CA THR A 306 -10.28 10.29 1.41
C THR A 306 -8.99 9.88 2.08
N ALA A 307 -8.32 8.87 1.53
CA ALA A 307 -7.08 8.32 2.08
C ALA A 307 -6.03 8.21 0.97
N THR A 308 -4.87 8.84 1.17
CA THR A 308 -3.77 8.83 0.21
C THR A 308 -2.64 7.95 0.73
N LEU A 309 -2.18 7.00 -0.09
CA LEU A 309 -1.01 6.18 0.20
C LEU A 309 -0.12 6.14 -1.03
N HIS A 310 1.16 6.49 -0.89
CA HIS A 310 2.12 6.54 -1.99
C HIS A 310 1.64 7.37 -3.21
N GLY A 311 0.96 8.49 -2.96
CA GLY A 311 0.40 9.36 -4.00
C GLY A 311 -0.92 8.86 -4.60
N GLU A 312 -1.42 7.71 -4.16
CA GLU A 312 -2.69 7.16 -4.62
C GLU A 312 -3.86 7.57 -3.73
N LEU A 313 -4.80 8.35 -4.27
CA LEU A 313 -5.99 8.81 -3.56
C LEU A 313 -7.14 7.81 -3.63
N TRP A 314 -7.56 7.28 -2.48
CA TRP A 314 -8.69 6.38 -2.32
C TRP A 314 -9.91 7.14 -1.78
N PRO A 315 -11.05 7.17 -2.49
CA PRO A 315 -12.31 7.56 -1.87
C PRO A 315 -12.73 6.45 -0.90
N VAL A 316 -13.09 6.83 0.32
CA VAL A 316 -13.44 5.89 1.38
C VAL A 316 -14.88 6.10 1.83
N GLU A 317 -15.61 5.01 1.92
CA GLU A 317 -16.99 4.95 2.36
C GLU A 317 -17.07 4.11 3.63
N VAL A 318 -17.61 4.69 4.70
CA VAL A 318 -17.75 4.03 5.99
C VAL A 318 -19.19 3.59 6.17
N GLN A 319 -19.43 2.30 6.31
CA GLN A 319 -20.77 1.73 6.22
C GLN A 319 -21.19 1.01 7.51
N ARG A 320 -22.26 1.54 8.11
CA ARG A 320 -22.92 0.87 9.24
C ARG A 320 -23.63 -0.40 8.81
N GLU A 321 -24.32 -0.35 7.67
CA GLU A 321 -25.15 -1.43 7.15
C GLU A 321 -24.78 -1.76 5.71
N VAL A 322 -24.84 -3.05 5.39
CA VAL A 322 -24.64 -3.55 4.02
C VAL A 322 -25.99 -3.60 3.31
N ASP A 323 -26.17 -2.68 2.37
CA ASP A 323 -27.36 -2.53 1.52
C ASP A 323 -26.94 -2.35 0.05
N GLY A 324 -27.62 -3.08 -0.85
CA GLY A 324 -27.41 -3.00 -2.30
C GLY A 324 -27.88 -1.69 -2.93
N ARG A 325 -28.71 -0.90 -2.23
CA ARG A 325 -29.12 0.44 -2.67
C ARG A 325 -27.95 1.40 -2.86
N ASN A 326 -26.82 1.13 -2.20
CA ASN A 326 -25.60 1.93 -2.34
C ASN A 326 -24.79 1.59 -3.61
N GLY A 327 -25.22 0.60 -4.41
CA GLY A 327 -24.51 0.15 -5.60
C GLY A 327 -24.20 1.26 -6.60
N ASP A 328 -25.16 2.17 -6.86
CA ASP A 328 -24.94 3.30 -7.76
C ASP A 328 -23.96 4.33 -7.19
N LYS A 329 -23.94 4.53 -5.86
CA LYS A 329 -22.95 5.39 -5.20
C LYS A 329 -21.53 4.85 -5.41
N TRP A 330 -21.35 3.54 -5.17
CA TRP A 330 -20.05 2.89 -5.35
C TRP A 330 -19.61 2.88 -6.81
N ARG A 331 -20.53 2.61 -7.75
CA ARG A 331 -20.22 2.63 -9.18
C ARG A 331 -19.67 3.98 -9.60
N LYS A 332 -20.33 5.08 -9.21
CA LYS A 332 -19.89 6.46 -9.49
C LYS A 332 -18.51 6.76 -8.89
N ALA A 333 -18.25 6.30 -7.68
CA ALA A 333 -16.94 6.48 -7.05
C ALA A 333 -15.83 5.74 -7.82
N VAL A 334 -16.06 4.48 -8.20
CA VAL A 334 -15.09 3.70 -9.00
C VAL A 334 -14.90 4.32 -10.39
N GLU A 335 -15.97 4.81 -11.02
CA GLU A 335 -15.89 5.48 -12.33
C GLU A 335 -15.03 6.75 -12.28
N LEU A 336 -15.15 7.54 -11.20
CA LEU A 336 -14.42 8.81 -11.05
C LEU A 336 -12.97 8.65 -10.57
N TYR A 337 -12.69 7.65 -9.74
CA TYR A 337 -11.39 7.49 -9.08
C TYR A 337 -10.59 6.28 -9.58
N GLY A 338 -11.22 5.38 -10.36
CA GLY A 338 -10.69 4.06 -10.70
C GLY A 338 -10.56 3.12 -9.50
N ARG A 339 -10.93 3.59 -8.31
CA ARG A 339 -10.73 2.87 -7.04
C ARG A 339 -11.73 3.29 -5.97
N LEU A 340 -11.95 2.41 -5.00
CA LEU A 340 -12.85 2.63 -3.87
C LEU A 340 -12.40 1.81 -2.67
N MET A 341 -12.50 2.39 -1.48
CA MET A 341 -12.32 1.68 -0.23
C MET A 341 -13.64 1.68 0.55
N LEU A 342 -14.11 0.49 0.94
CA LEU A 342 -15.27 0.32 1.80
C LEU A 342 -14.82 -0.21 3.16
N ILE A 343 -15.19 0.49 4.22
CA ILE A 343 -14.91 0.09 5.60
C ILE A 343 -16.23 -0.11 6.32
N VAL A 344 -16.50 -1.34 6.76
CA VAL A 344 -17.69 -1.66 7.56
C VAL A 344 -17.32 -1.88 9.03
N PHE A 345 -18.30 -1.92 9.93
CA PHE A 345 -18.00 -1.97 11.36
C PHE A 345 -17.51 -3.33 11.87
N SER A 346 -17.96 -4.44 11.27
CA SER A 346 -17.65 -5.80 11.72
C SER A 346 -17.20 -6.72 10.60
N GLU A 347 -16.48 -7.79 10.95
CA GLU A 347 -16.06 -8.80 9.98
C GLU A 347 -17.24 -9.51 9.32
N GLN A 348 -18.32 -9.78 10.07
CA GLN A 348 -19.53 -10.38 9.51
C GLN A 348 -20.17 -9.47 8.43
N ALA A 349 -20.21 -8.16 8.68
CA ALA A 349 -20.65 -7.20 7.69
C ALA A 349 -19.71 -7.17 6.48
N ARG A 350 -18.39 -7.30 6.69
CA ARG A 350 -17.39 -7.28 5.61
C ARG A 350 -17.61 -8.44 4.65
N GLU A 351 -17.83 -9.64 5.17
CA GLU A 351 -18.14 -10.80 4.33
C GLU A 351 -19.45 -10.62 3.54
N LYS A 352 -20.48 -10.05 4.17
CA LYS A 352 -21.74 -9.73 3.47
C LYS A 352 -21.51 -8.70 2.37
N GLN A 353 -20.72 -7.66 2.63
CA GLN A 353 -20.36 -6.60 1.68
C GLN A 353 -19.60 -7.18 0.48
N VAL A 354 -18.61 -8.05 0.72
CA VAL A 354 -17.85 -8.73 -0.35
C VAL A 354 -18.77 -9.60 -1.21
N ARG A 355 -19.66 -10.39 -0.61
CA ARG A 355 -20.62 -11.21 -1.37
C ARG A 355 -21.53 -10.36 -2.25
N LEU A 356 -22.04 -9.26 -1.70
CA LEU A 356 -22.90 -8.34 -2.42
C LEU A 356 -22.16 -7.66 -3.57
N LEU A 357 -20.94 -7.17 -3.33
CA LEU A 357 -20.12 -6.55 -4.38
C LEU A 357 -19.79 -7.52 -5.50
N ARG A 358 -19.46 -8.79 -5.22
CA ARG A 358 -19.22 -9.79 -6.29
C ARG A 358 -20.41 -9.97 -7.21
N ILE A 359 -21.63 -9.85 -6.69
CA ILE A 359 -22.86 -9.91 -7.49
C ILE A 359 -23.00 -8.63 -8.32
N GLU A 360 -22.82 -7.46 -7.70
CA GLU A 360 -22.94 -6.15 -8.36
C GLU A 360 -21.87 -5.91 -9.44
N THR A 361 -20.61 -6.22 -9.15
CA THR A 361 -19.50 -6.11 -10.10
C THR A 361 -19.60 -7.14 -11.23
N GLY A 362 -20.40 -8.19 -11.08
CA GLY A 362 -20.71 -9.14 -12.15
C GLY A 362 -21.79 -8.66 -13.14
N ARG A 363 -22.52 -7.59 -12.81
CA ARG A 363 -23.56 -7.03 -13.70
C ARG A 363 -22.95 -6.28 -14.89
N TRP A 364 -23.66 -6.24 -16.01
CA TRP A 364 -23.20 -5.49 -17.18
C TRP A 364 -23.15 -3.98 -16.86
N GLY A 365 -22.06 -3.29 -17.23
CA GLY A 365 -21.90 -1.85 -17.01
C GLY A 365 -21.18 -1.38 -15.73
N TRP A 366 -20.55 -2.26 -14.93
CA TRP A 366 -19.65 -1.80 -13.85
C TRP A 366 -18.30 -1.31 -14.44
N PRO A 367 -17.75 -0.18 -13.98
CA PRO A 367 -16.48 0.35 -14.46
C PRO A 367 -15.30 -0.54 -14.06
N ALA A 368 -14.22 -0.52 -14.85
CA ALA A 368 -12.96 -1.12 -14.45
C ALA A 368 -12.37 -0.36 -13.26
N GLY A 369 -11.77 -1.09 -12.32
CA GLY A 369 -11.20 -0.46 -11.13
C GLY A 369 -11.02 -1.42 -9.95
N THR A 370 -10.45 -0.89 -8.87
CA THR A 370 -10.12 -1.67 -7.67
C THR A 370 -10.99 -1.29 -6.48
N ILE A 371 -11.63 -2.27 -5.86
CA ILE A 371 -12.38 -2.07 -4.61
C ILE A 371 -11.68 -2.80 -3.47
N ARG A 372 -11.28 -2.07 -2.43
CA ARG A 372 -10.78 -2.63 -1.17
C ARG A 372 -11.91 -2.66 -0.14
N VAL A 373 -12.13 -3.82 0.48
CA VAL A 373 -13.15 -3.99 1.52
C VAL A 373 -12.49 -4.43 2.82
N GLY A 374 -12.63 -3.64 3.87
CA GLY A 374 -12.08 -3.89 5.20
C GLY A 374 -13.15 -3.76 6.29
N SER A 375 -12.78 -4.08 7.54
CA SER A 375 -13.63 -3.82 8.71
C SER A 375 -12.86 -3.08 9.80
N LEU A 376 -13.56 -2.24 10.57
CA LEU A 376 -13.00 -1.59 11.75
C LEU A 376 -12.53 -2.61 12.79
N GLU A 377 -13.23 -3.74 12.92
CA GLU A 377 -12.86 -4.83 13.82
C GLU A 377 -11.51 -5.47 13.46
N ALA A 378 -11.24 -5.71 12.17
CA ALA A 378 -9.95 -6.24 11.73
C ALA A 378 -8.83 -5.20 11.86
N LEU A 379 -9.11 -3.95 11.49
CA LEU A 379 -8.16 -2.85 11.64
C LEU A 379 -7.76 -2.63 13.11
N GLU A 380 -8.72 -2.70 14.03
CA GLU A 380 -8.48 -2.59 15.48
C GLU A 380 -7.57 -3.71 16.03
N GLN A 381 -7.61 -4.89 15.42
CA GLN A 381 -6.75 -6.01 15.80
C GLN A 381 -5.34 -5.92 15.17
N GLY A 382 -5.03 -4.86 14.42
CA GLY A 382 -3.79 -4.76 13.64
C GLY A 382 -3.72 -5.77 12.49
N VAL A 383 -4.87 -6.32 12.10
CA VAL A 383 -4.98 -7.30 11.03
C VAL A 383 -5.40 -6.56 9.76
N GLU A 384 -4.43 -6.18 8.93
CA GLU A 384 -4.68 -5.59 7.62
C GLU A 384 -5.23 -6.63 6.63
N ARG A 385 -6.50 -7.00 6.79
CA ARG A 385 -7.22 -7.89 5.88
C ARG A 385 -8.12 -7.09 4.96
N TRP A 386 -7.50 -6.50 3.95
CA TRP A 386 -8.23 -6.00 2.79
C TRP A 386 -8.64 -7.16 1.90
N THR A 387 -9.93 -7.27 1.61
CA THR A 387 -10.38 -8.04 0.45
C THR A 387 -10.35 -7.13 -0.77
N VAL A 388 -9.51 -7.47 -1.74
CA VAL A 388 -9.41 -6.74 -2.99
C VAL A 388 -10.32 -7.39 -4.03
N LEU A 389 -11.15 -6.58 -4.67
CA LEU A 389 -11.98 -6.97 -5.80
C LEU A 389 -11.55 -6.12 -6.99
N GLU A 390 -11.17 -6.79 -8.09
CA GLU A 390 -10.79 -6.16 -9.34
C GLU A 390 -11.77 -6.57 -10.44
N ARG A 391 -12.03 -5.67 -11.38
CA ARG A 391 -12.82 -5.94 -12.58
C ARG A 391 -12.07 -5.48 -13.82
#